data_AF-A0A949B411-F1
#
_entry.id   AF-A0A949B411-F1
#
_cell.length_a   1.000
_cell.length_b   1.000
_cell.length_c   1.000
_cell.angle_alpha   90.00
_cell.angle_beta   90.00
_cell.angle_gamma   90.00
#
_symmetry.space_group_name_H-M   'P 1'
#
loop_
_entity.id
_entity.type
_entity.pdbx_description
1 polymer ?
#
loop_
_entity_poly.entity_id
_entity_poly.type
_entity_poly.pdbx_seq_one_letter_code
_entity_poly.pdbx_strand_id
1 'polypeptide(L)'
;MTGKKTGKVYLVGAGPGDPGLLTIKAKECLSRADVIIYDSLANRIFLEYADANAELIYVGKKGGNHTMLQKDINSLIVDRARKGHFVVRLKG
;
A
#
# COMPACT_ATOMS: atom_id res chain seq x y z
N MET A 1 18.95 22.41 -10.97
CA MET A 1 19.01 20.93 -10.86
C MET A 1 18.10 20.50 -9.71
N THR A 2 16.82 20.25 -9.95
CA THR A 2 15.93 19.71 -8.91
C THR A 2 16.25 18.22 -8.77
N GLY A 3 16.93 17.84 -7.68
CA GLY A 3 17.27 16.45 -7.41
C GLY A 3 16.01 15.58 -7.51
N LYS A 4 16.08 14.51 -8.29
CA LYS A 4 14.97 13.57 -8.50
C LYS A 4 14.55 13.05 -7.12
N LYS A 5 13.43 13.55 -6.58
CA LYS A 5 12.93 13.12 -5.26
C LYS A 5 12.69 11.62 -5.33
N THR A 6 13.48 10.84 -4.62
CA THR A 6 13.20 9.43 -4.39
C THR A 6 12.00 9.33 -3.46
N GLY A 7 11.00 8.56 -3.88
CA GLY A 7 9.83 8.27 -3.06
C GLY A 7 10.20 7.46 -1.83
N LYS A 8 9.22 7.23 -0.95
CA LYS A 8 9.39 6.44 0.28
C LYS A 8 8.45 5.25 0.24
N VAL A 9 8.89 4.13 0.82
CA VAL A 9 8.08 2.92 0.96
C VAL A 9 7.89 2.60 2.43
N TYR A 10 6.65 2.36 2.84
CA TYR A 10 6.30 1.83 4.15
C TYR A 10 5.62 0.47 3.97
N LEU A 11 6.18 -0.57 4.60
CA LEU A 11 5.50 -1.86 4.77
C LEU A 11 4.69 -1.77 6.05
N VAL A 12 3.36 -1.74 5.92
CA VAL A 12 2.44 -1.47 7.01
C VAL A 12 1.64 -2.72 7.32
N GLY A 13 1.62 -3.13 8.59
CA GLY A 13 0.74 -4.18 9.07
C GLY A 13 -0.69 -3.64 9.28
N ALA A 14 -1.67 -4.33 8.71
CA ALA A 14 -3.10 -4.02 8.85
C ALA A 14 -3.69 -4.54 10.18
N GLY A 15 -2.96 -5.43 10.87
CA GLY A 15 -3.51 -6.17 12.01
C GLY A 15 -4.54 -7.22 11.57
N PRO A 16 -5.26 -7.86 12.51
CA PRO A 16 -6.17 -8.98 12.20
C PRO A 16 -7.55 -8.55 11.65
N GLY A 17 -7.77 -7.25 11.42
CA GLY A 17 -8.98 -6.74 10.76
C GLY A 17 -9.81 -5.74 11.57
N ASP A 18 -9.62 -5.66 12.89
CA ASP A 18 -10.26 -4.65 13.75
C ASP A 18 -9.57 -3.28 13.57
N PRO A 19 -10.30 -2.20 13.19
CA PRO A 19 -9.79 -0.83 13.15
C PRO A 19 -9.05 -0.36 14.40
N GLY A 20 -9.47 -0.80 15.59
CA GLY A 20 -8.84 -0.43 16.87
C GLY A 20 -7.44 -1.02 17.07
N LEU A 21 -7.08 -2.05 16.29
CA LEU A 21 -5.74 -2.67 16.32
C LEU A 21 -4.77 -2.07 15.30
N LEU A 22 -5.24 -1.14 14.47
CA LEU A 22 -4.37 -0.40 13.58
C LEU A 22 -3.54 0.61 14.38
N THR A 23 -2.23 0.60 14.20
CA THR A 23 -1.37 1.59 14.87
C THR A 23 -1.69 3.01 14.36
N ILE A 24 -1.49 4.01 15.22
CA ILE A 24 -1.61 5.43 14.83
C ILE A 24 -0.72 5.73 13.61
N LYS A 25 0.49 5.16 13.58
CA LYS A 25 1.42 5.37 12.48
C LYS A 25 0.95 4.75 11.17
N ALA A 26 0.30 3.59 11.22
CA ALA A 26 -0.29 2.97 10.04
C ALA A 26 -1.39 3.84 9.44
N LYS A 27 -2.29 4.39 10.28
CA LYS A 27 -3.33 5.33 9.83
C LYS A 27 -2.73 6.59 9.18
N GLU A 28 -1.72 7.19 9.80
CA GLU A 28 -1.00 8.34 9.22
C GLU A 28 -0.34 8.04 7.88
N CYS A 29 0.23 6.83 7.73
CA CYS A 29 0.84 6.42 6.47
C CYS A 29 -0.22 6.26 5.37
N LEU A 30 -1.37 5.64 5.69
CA LEU A 30 -2.47 5.48 4.74
C LEU A 30 -3.02 6.82 4.27
N SER A 31 -3.22 7.78 5.18
CA SER A 31 -3.77 9.11 4.85
C SER A 31 -2.82 10.02 4.07
N ARG A 32 -1.55 9.63 3.92
CA ARG A 32 -0.52 10.39 3.20
C ARG A 32 -0.01 9.67 1.95
N ALA A 33 -0.52 8.47 1.68
CA ALA A 33 -0.03 7.64 0.61
C ALA A 33 -0.49 8.18 -0.74
N ASP A 34 0.45 8.31 -1.68
CA ASP A 34 0.11 8.52 -3.08
C ASP A 34 -0.34 7.19 -3.72
N VAL A 35 0.22 6.08 -3.26
CA VAL A 35 -0.08 4.73 -3.76
C VAL A 35 -0.21 3.76 -2.59
N ILE A 36 -1.32 3.02 -2.53
CA ILE A 36 -1.54 1.94 -1.56
C ILE A 36 -1.66 0.62 -2.30
N ILE A 37 -0.70 -0.26 -2.06
CA ILE A 37 -0.67 -1.60 -2.63
C ILE A 37 -1.11 -2.57 -1.54
N TYR A 38 -2.23 -3.29 -1.73
CA TYR A 38 -2.83 -4.14 -0.67
C TYR A 38 -3.23 -5.52 -1.21
N ASP A 39 -3.42 -6.49 -0.33
CA ASP A 39 -3.88 -7.84 -0.66
C ASP A 39 -5.21 -8.17 0.04
N SER A 40 -5.69 -9.41 -0.11
CA SER A 40 -7.00 -9.85 0.39
C SER A 40 -7.14 -9.81 1.91
N LEU A 41 -6.02 -9.83 2.64
CA LEU A 41 -6.02 -9.91 4.09
C LEU A 41 -6.13 -8.54 4.74
N ALA A 42 -5.86 -7.46 3.99
CA ALA A 42 -6.17 -6.11 4.44
C ALA A 42 -7.69 -5.87 4.36
N ASN A 43 -8.35 -5.75 5.52
CA ASN A 43 -9.76 -5.37 5.59
C ASN A 43 -9.97 -4.04 4.84
N ARG A 44 -10.97 -4.00 3.94
CA ARG A 44 -11.25 -2.83 3.09
C ARG A 44 -11.53 -1.56 3.90
N ILE A 45 -12.01 -1.69 5.13
CA ILE A 45 -12.24 -0.55 6.03
C ILE A 45 -10.99 0.31 6.25
N PHE A 46 -9.79 -0.29 6.19
CA PHE A 46 -8.54 0.47 6.34
C PHE A 46 -8.26 1.39 5.15
N LEU A 47 -8.79 1.08 3.97
CA LEU A 47 -8.63 1.90 2.78
C LEU A 47 -9.47 3.19 2.87
N GLU A 48 -10.45 3.26 3.79
CA GLU A 48 -11.21 4.49 4.06
C GLU A 48 -10.33 5.58 4.69
N TYR A 49 -9.16 5.23 5.23
CA TYR A 49 -8.17 6.19 5.71
C TYR A 49 -7.28 6.76 4.60
N ALA A 50 -7.37 6.25 3.38
CA ALA A 50 -6.57 6.72 2.27
C ALA A 50 -6.92 8.16 1.87
N ASP A 51 -5.94 8.89 1.33
CA ASP A 51 -6.24 10.13 0.60
C ASP A 51 -7.17 9.81 -0.58
N ALA A 52 -8.12 10.70 -0.88
CA ALA A 52 -9.06 10.51 -1.98
C ALA A 52 -8.39 10.40 -3.36
N ASN A 53 -7.17 10.93 -3.48
CA ASN A 53 -6.36 10.88 -4.71
C ASN A 53 -5.38 9.71 -4.73
N ALA A 54 -5.33 8.88 -3.68
CA ALA A 54 -4.41 7.76 -3.62
C ALA A 54 -4.75 6.68 -4.66
N GLU A 55 -3.75 6.20 -5.39
CA GLU A 55 -3.91 5.04 -6.27
C GLU A 55 -3.99 3.76 -5.44
N LEU A 56 -5.12 3.06 -5.50
CA LEU A 56 -5.33 1.80 -4.78
C LEU A 56 -5.08 0.60 -5.69
N ILE A 57 -4.03 -0.17 -5.43
CA ILE A 57 -3.63 -1.32 -6.24
C ILE A 57 -3.81 -2.62 -5.44
N TYR A 58 -4.79 -3.42 -5.84
CA TYR A 58 -5.01 -4.77 -5.30
C TYR A 58 -4.08 -5.78 -5.97
N VAL A 59 -3.32 -6.55 -5.18
CA VAL A 59 -2.41 -7.60 -5.67
C VAL A 59 -2.71 -8.99 -5.06
N GLY A 60 -3.84 -9.12 -4.36
CA GLY A 60 -4.28 -10.39 -3.75
C GLY A 60 -4.92 -11.35 -4.76
N LYS A 61 -5.27 -12.55 -4.30
CA LYS A 61 -5.95 -13.56 -5.12
C LYS A 61 -7.43 -13.20 -5.27
N LYS A 62 -7.95 -13.13 -6.50
CA LYS A 62 -9.40 -13.21 -6.76
C LYS A 62 -9.66 -14.50 -7.51
N GLY A 63 -10.32 -15.45 -6.85
CA GLY A 63 -10.97 -16.61 -7.47
C GLY A 63 -10.20 -17.30 -8.60
N GLY A 64 -9.01 -17.85 -8.31
CA GLY A 64 -8.30 -18.75 -9.23
C GLY A 64 -7.52 -18.10 -10.39
N ASN A 65 -7.75 -16.83 -10.71
CA ASN A 65 -7.10 -16.18 -11.86
C ASN A 65 -6.00 -15.20 -11.41
N HIS A 66 -4.78 -15.51 -11.82
CA HIS A 66 -3.56 -14.71 -11.81
C HIS A 66 -3.14 -14.10 -10.44
N THR A 67 -2.36 -14.87 -9.68
CA THR A 67 -1.63 -14.34 -8.51
C THR A 67 -0.43 -13.55 -9.02
N MET A 68 -0.33 -12.25 -8.72
CA MET A 68 0.96 -11.55 -8.92
C MET A 68 2.02 -12.23 -8.06
N LEU A 69 3.14 -12.59 -8.68
CA LEU A 69 4.24 -13.18 -7.94
C LEU A 69 4.84 -12.13 -7.02
N GLN A 70 5.42 -12.55 -5.90
CA GLN A 70 6.04 -11.62 -4.95
C GLN A 70 7.10 -10.73 -5.62
N LYS A 71 7.85 -11.28 -6.60
CA LYS A 71 8.82 -10.52 -7.39
C LYS A 71 8.17 -9.36 -8.15
N ASP A 72 6.96 -9.55 -8.69
CA ASP A 72 6.26 -8.56 -9.49
C ASP A 72 5.67 -7.46 -8.58
N ILE A 73 5.20 -7.85 -7.38
CA ILE A 73 4.77 -6.89 -6.35
C ILE A 73 5.96 -6.03 -5.91
N ASN A 74 7.12 -6.64 -5.70
CA ASN A 74 8.34 -5.91 -5.33
C ASN A 74 8.78 -4.94 -6.44
N SER A 75 8.76 -5.37 -7.70
CA SER A 75 9.06 -4.50 -8.85
C SER A 75 8.09 -3.33 -8.92
N LEU A 76 6.78 -3.58 -8.75
CA LEU A 76 5.77 -2.52 -8.69
C LEU A 76 6.05 -1.50 -7.57
N ILE A 77 6.35 -1.96 -6.36
CA ILE A 77 6.69 -1.07 -5.23
C ILE A 77 7.89 -0.18 -5.59
N VAL A 78 8.96 -0.78 -6.12
CA VAL A 78 10.19 -0.07 -6.49
C VAL A 78 9.91 0.96 -7.59
N ASP A 79 9.14 0.59 -8.62
CA ASP A 79 8.80 1.47 -9.73
C ASP A 79 7.99 2.69 -9.28
N ARG A 80 7.02 2.50 -8.37
CA ARG A 80 6.24 3.60 -7.80
C ARG A 80 7.11 4.52 -6.94
N ALA A 81 7.97 3.96 -6.10
CA ALA A 81 8.89 4.76 -5.28
C ALA A 81 9.89 5.55 -6.15
N ARG A 82 10.40 4.97 -7.24
CA ARG A 82 11.30 5.64 -8.19
C ARG A 82 10.65 6.81 -8.94
N LYS A 83 9.32 6.83 -9.04
CA LYS A 83 8.54 7.96 -9.56
C LYS A 83 8.33 9.08 -8.54
N GLY A 84 8.83 8.92 -7.30
CA GLY A 84 8.74 9.93 -6.25
C GLY A 84 7.58 9.75 -5.28
N HIS A 85 6.77 8.69 -5.44
CA HIS A 85 5.58 8.46 -4.63
C HIS A 85 5.88 8.05 -3.19
N PHE A 86 5.02 8.45 -2.26
CA PHE A 86 4.85 7.83 -0.95
C PHE A 86 4.01 6.55 -1.13
N VAL A 87 4.69 5.40 -1.10
CA VAL A 87 4.08 4.09 -1.31
C VAL A 87 3.84 3.41 0.03
N VAL A 88 2.60 2.96 0.25
CA VAL A 88 2.25 2.06 1.36
C VAL A 88 1.97 0.68 0.80
N ARG A 89 2.70 -0.32 1.30
CA ARG A 89 2.35 -1.72 1.13
C ARG A 89 1.60 -2.18 2.39
N LEU A 90 0.28 -2.19 2.32
CA LEU A 90 -0.58 -2.66 3.41
C LEU A 90 -0.66 -4.18 3.37
N LYS A 91 -0.25 -4.83 4.46
CA LYS A 91 -0.18 -6.29 4.60
C LYS A 91 -1.10 -6.74 5.72
N GLY A 92 -1.99 -7.69 5.44
CA GLY A 92 -2.68 -8.51 6.44
C GLY A 92 -2.19 -9.94 6.35
#